data_AF-A0A2P6RJP4-F1
#
_entry.id   AF-A0A2P6RJP4-F1
#
_cell.length_a   1.000
_cell.length_b   1.000
_cell.length_c   1.000
_cell.angle_alpha   90.00
_cell.angle_beta   90.00
_cell.angle_gamma   90.00
#
_symmetry.space_group_name_H-M   'P 1'
#
loop_
_entity.id
_entity.type
_entity.pdbx_description
1 polymer ?
#
loop_
_entity_poly.entity_id
_entity_poly.type
_entity_poly.pdbx_seq_one_letter_code
_entity_poly.pdbx_strand_id
1 'polypeptide(L)'
;MAQMMSHEELPIRIHFAIDEVYDDPSQLEEAQLRLHHLKTKFHKVFGHLPQVCARSPGRVNFIGEHTDYDGFSVLPMAIRQDIYYCGD
;
A
#
# COMPACT_ATOMS: atom_id res chain seq x y z
N MET A 1 -5.85 -30.79 5.17
CA MET A 1 -6.36 -30.17 3.93
C MET A 1 -6.49 -28.69 4.21
N ALA A 2 -5.58 -27.87 3.66
CA ALA A 2 -5.56 -26.44 3.94
C ALA A 2 -6.73 -25.78 3.20
N GLN A 3 -7.67 -25.23 3.96
CA GLN A 3 -8.82 -24.51 3.44
C GLN A 3 -8.30 -23.17 2.90
N MET A 4 -8.38 -22.99 1.58
CA MET A 4 -8.09 -21.71 0.93
C MET A 4 -9.10 -20.68 1.43
N MET A 5 -8.63 -19.69 2.19
CA MET A 5 -9.43 -18.56 2.63
C MET A 5 -9.81 -17.70 1.42
N SER A 6 -11.03 -17.17 1.40
CA SER A 6 -11.47 -16.21 0.39
C SER A 6 -10.64 -14.93 0.50
N HIS A 7 -10.41 -14.23 -0.61
CA HIS A 7 -9.60 -12.98 -0.62
C HIS A 7 -10.19 -11.88 0.29
N GLU A 8 -11.45 -12.00 0.72
CA GLU A 8 -12.14 -11.06 1.60
C GLU A 8 -11.82 -11.26 3.10
N GLU A 9 -11.23 -12.38 3.51
CA GLU A 9 -10.92 -12.67 4.93
C GLU A 9 -9.45 -12.37 5.31
N LEU A 10 -8.63 -11.89 4.37
CA LEU A 10 -7.24 -11.56 4.65
C LEU A 10 -7.15 -10.21 5.39
N PRO A 11 -6.34 -10.11 6.47
CA PRO A 11 -6.17 -8.85 7.21
C PRO A 11 -5.48 -7.76 6.37
N ILE A 12 -4.84 -8.15 5.26
CA ILE A 12 -4.16 -7.26 4.32
C ILE A 12 -4.71 -7.55 2.93
N ARG A 13 -5.20 -6.49 2.27
CA ARG A 13 -5.73 -6.61 0.91
C ARG A 13 -4.59 -6.76 -0.09
N ILE A 14 -4.67 -7.80 -0.92
CA ILE A 14 -3.71 -8.09 -1.98
C ILE A 14 -4.35 -7.73 -3.32
N HIS A 15 -3.61 -7.01 -4.15
CA HIS A 15 -4.01 -6.61 -5.49
C HIS A 15 -2.99 -7.11 -6.50
N PHE A 16 -3.47 -7.56 -7.66
CA PHE A 16 -2.61 -8.03 -8.75
C PHE A 16 -2.38 -6.95 -9.81
N ALA A 17 -3.25 -5.93 -9.85
CA ALA A 17 -3.15 -4.80 -10.74
C ALA A 17 -3.33 -3.47 -9.96
N ILE A 18 -2.66 -2.42 -10.42
CA ILE A 18 -2.62 -1.14 -9.72
C ILE A 18 -3.87 -0.30 -9.95
N ASP A 19 -4.60 -0.53 -11.04
CA ASP A 19 -5.89 0.06 -11.34
C ASP A 19 -7.00 -0.36 -10.38
N GLU A 20 -6.87 -1.52 -9.72
CA GLU A 20 -7.78 -1.94 -8.65
C GLU A 20 -7.65 -1.10 -7.36
N VAL A 21 -6.58 -0.32 -7.24
CA VAL A 21 -6.25 0.48 -6.04
C VAL A 21 -6.62 1.96 -6.22
N TYR A 22 -6.63 2.46 -7.46
CA TYR A 22 -6.84 3.88 -7.76
C TYR A 22 -7.95 4.08 -8.80
N ASP A 23 -9.08 4.65 -8.36
CA ASP A 23 -10.18 5.02 -9.24
C ASP A 23 -9.89 6.30 -10.07
N ASP A 24 -8.98 7.15 -9.59
CA ASP A 24 -8.62 8.40 -10.27
C ASP A 24 -7.45 8.21 -11.27
N PRO A 25 -7.62 8.56 -12.56
CA PRO A 25 -6.60 8.34 -13.58
C PRO A 25 -5.27 9.06 -13.30
N SER A 26 -5.31 10.25 -12.69
CA SER A 26 -4.09 11.02 -12.40
C SER A 26 -3.27 10.38 -11.28
N GLN A 27 -3.94 9.85 -10.25
CA GLN A 27 -3.27 9.10 -9.18
C GLN A 27 -2.69 7.78 -9.71
N LEU A 28 -3.42 7.11 -10.59
CA LEU A 28 -3.00 5.85 -11.19
C LEU A 28 -1.70 6.03 -11.98
N GLU A 29 -1.63 7.04 -12.85
CA GLU A 29 -0.43 7.35 -13.62
C GLU A 29 0.77 7.68 -12.71
N GLU A 30 0.57 8.49 -11.69
CA GLU A 30 1.61 8.85 -10.72
C GLU A 30 2.15 7.59 -9.99
N ALA A 31 1.24 6.71 -9.55
CA ALA A 31 1.60 5.49 -8.84
C ALA A 31 2.33 4.49 -9.74
N GLN A 32 1.89 4.35 -11.00
CA GLN A 32 2.57 3.52 -12.01
C GLN A 32 4.01 4.00 -12.25
N LEU A 33 4.21 5.31 -12.41
CA LEU A 33 5.54 5.91 -12.59
C LEU A 33 6.44 5.65 -11.38
N ARG A 34 5.94 5.84 -10.16
CA ARG A 34 6.70 5.55 -8.93
C ARG A 34 7.10 4.09 -8.82
N LEU A 35 6.15 3.17 -9.04
CA LEU A 35 6.40 1.74 -8.96
C LEU A 35 7.40 1.28 -10.03
N HIS A 36 7.26 1.79 -11.26
CA HIS A 36 8.19 1.50 -12.34
C HIS A 36 9.62 1.95 -12.00
N HIS A 37 9.78 3.17 -11.47
CA HIS A 37 11.09 3.66 -11.03
C HIS A 37 11.69 2.79 -9.91
N LEU A 38 10.88 2.36 -8.95
CA LEU A 38 11.34 1.56 -7.82
C LEU A 38 11.74 0.14 -8.26
N LYS A 39 10.93 -0.52 -9.10
CA LYS A 39 11.27 -1.82 -9.72
C LYS A 39 12.54 -1.74 -10.55
N THR A 40 12.71 -0.67 -11.33
CA THR A 40 13.92 -0.44 -12.13
C THR A 40 15.15 -0.26 -11.26
N LYS A 41 15.05 0.51 -10.17
CA LYS A 41 16.15 0.66 -9.20
C LYS A 41 16.48 -0.66 -8.51
N PHE A 42 15.45 -1.42 -8.10
CA PHE A 42 15.63 -2.73 -7.49
C PHE A 42 16.38 -3.67 -8.44
N HIS A 43 15.94 -3.78 -9.69
CA HIS A 43 16.63 -4.59 -10.71
C HIS A 43 18.09 -4.17 -10.93
N LYS A 44 18.39 -2.88 -10.90
CA LYS A 44 19.77 -2.40 -11.01
C LYS A 44 20.66 -2.80 -9.84
N VAL A 45 20.09 -2.94 -8.64
CA VAL A 45 20.84 -3.29 -7.41
C VAL A 45 20.94 -4.81 -7.23
N PHE A 46 19.87 -5.55 -7.50
CA PHE A 46 19.76 -6.98 -7.19
C PHE A 46 19.82 -7.89 -8.42
N GLY A 47 19.73 -7.34 -9.64
CA GLY A 47 19.87 -8.10 -10.90
C GLY A 47 18.63 -8.87 -11.35
N HIS A 48 17.50 -8.75 -10.64
CA HIS A 48 16.22 -9.33 -11.01
C HIS A 48 15.07 -8.40 -10.61
N LEU A 49 13.86 -8.67 -11.10
CA LEU A 49 12.66 -7.93 -10.69
C LEU A 49 12.19 -8.40 -9.30
N PRO A 50 11.60 -7.52 -8.46
CA PRO A 50 11.05 -7.93 -7.17
C PRO A 50 9.80 -8.80 -7.35
N GLN A 51 9.62 -9.81 -6.49
CA GLN A 51 8.43 -10.68 -6.52
C GLN A 51 7.18 -9.98 -6.00
N VAL A 52 7.33 -9.14 -4.96
CA VAL A 52 6.22 -8.45 -4.31
C VAL A 52 6.54 -6.99 -4.08
N CYS A 53 5.49 -6.17 -4.06
CA CYS A 53 5.57 -4.78 -3.66
C CYS A 53 4.44 -4.47 -2.68
N ALA A 54 4.79 -3.83 -1.56
CA ALA A 54 3.87 -3.37 -0.54
C ALA A 54 3.81 -1.84 -0.55
N ARG A 55 2.62 -1.31 -0.27
CA ARG A 55 2.37 0.13 -0.14
C ARG A 55 1.71 0.40 1.20
N SER A 56 2.20 1.40 1.92
CA SER A 56 1.54 1.92 3.11
C SER A 56 1.34 3.43 2.98
N PRO A 57 0.09 3.92 2.85
CA PRO A 57 -0.16 5.36 2.90
C PRO A 57 0.13 5.89 4.30
N GLY A 58 0.57 7.13 4.37
CA GLY A 58 0.54 7.90 5.61
C GLY A 58 -0.91 8.20 6.01
N ARG A 59 -1.06 8.82 7.19
CA ARG A 59 -2.36 9.28 7.67
C ARG A 59 -2.27 10.66 8.29
N VAL A 60 -3.38 11.38 8.25
CA VAL A 60 -3.64 12.54 9.11
C VAL A 60 -4.77 12.20 10.07
N ASN A 61 -4.72 12.77 11.27
CA ASN A 61 -5.78 12.63 12.25
C ASN A 61 -6.65 13.89 12.22
N PHE A 62 -7.96 13.75 12.02
CA PHE A 62 -8.85 14.91 12.05
C PHE A 62 -9.24 15.29 13.49
N ILE A 63 -9.46 14.30 14.35
CA ILE A 63 -9.81 14.47 15.76
C ILE A 63 -9.45 13.21 16.56
N GLY A 64 -9.14 13.41 17.85
CA GLY A 64 -8.72 12.36 18.76
C GLY A 64 -7.19 12.22 18.80
N GLU A 65 -6.49 13.34 18.89
CA GLU A 65 -5.04 13.33 19.10
C GLU A 65 -4.76 12.97 20.56
N HIS A 66 -3.84 12.04 20.79
CA HIS A 66 -3.51 11.53 22.12
C HIS A 66 -4.69 10.89 22.88
N THR A 67 -5.70 10.36 22.19
CA THR A 67 -6.80 9.60 22.81
C THR A 67 -6.83 8.15 22.37
N ASP A 68 -6.03 7.80 21.37
CA ASP A 68 -5.91 6.46 20.79
C ASP A 68 -5.33 5.44 21.79
N TYR A 69 -4.31 5.84 22.55
CA TYR A 69 -3.72 4.97 23.57
C TYR A 69 -4.64 4.74 24.79
N ASP A 70 -5.65 5.59 24.99
CA ASP A 70 -6.65 5.45 26.06
C ASP A 70 -7.86 4.59 25.63
N GLY A 71 -7.86 4.07 24.39
CA GLY A 71 -8.92 3.22 23.87
C GLY A 71 -10.18 3.96 23.40
N PHE A 72 -10.11 5.29 23.28
CA PHE A 72 -11.19 6.08 22.67
C PHE A 72 -11.11 6.02 21.14
N SER A 73 -12.27 6.20 20.50
CA SER A 73 -12.35 6.27 19.04
C SER A 73 -11.61 7.49 18.49
N VAL A 74 -10.95 7.31 17.36
CA VAL A 74 -10.26 8.35 16.59
C VAL A 74 -10.80 8.42 15.16
N LEU A 75 -10.62 9.56 14.48
CA LEU A 75 -11.05 9.73 13.08
C LEU A 75 -9.87 10.10 12.17
N PRO A 76 -9.03 9.12 11.78
CA PRO A 76 -7.95 9.33 10.84
C PRO A 76 -8.42 9.20 9.39
N MET A 77 -7.61 9.72 8.48
CA MET A 77 -7.76 9.53 7.04
C MET A 77 -6.40 9.28 6.40
N ALA A 78 -6.34 8.31 5.50
CA ALA A 78 -5.17 8.06 4.67
C ALA A 78 -4.90 9.27 3.75
N ILE A 79 -3.63 9.63 3.60
CA ILE A 79 -3.21 10.69 2.69
C ILE A 79 -2.57 10.11 1.43
N ARG A 80 -2.35 10.98 0.42
CA ARG A 80 -1.72 10.59 -0.84
C ARG A 80 -0.26 10.14 -0.68
N GLN A 81 0.46 10.72 0.28
CA GLN A 81 1.85 10.38 0.56
C GLN A 81 1.92 8.96 1.13
N ASP A 82 2.80 8.15 0.56
CA ASP A 82 2.94 6.74 0.89
C ASP A 82 4.40 6.29 0.90
N ILE A 83 4.62 5.12 1.49
CA ILE A 83 5.88 4.40 1.45
C ILE A 83 5.68 3.14 0.62
N TYR A 84 6.58 2.94 -0.35
CA TYR A 84 6.67 1.73 -1.14
C TYR A 84 7.84 0.87 -0.69
N TYR A 85 7.58 -0.42 -0.57
CA TYR A 85 8.56 -1.47 -0.41
C TYR A 85 8.43 -2.43 -1.59
N CYS A 86 9.54 -2.87 -2.19
CA CYS A 86 9.55 -4.00 -3.12
C CYS A 86 10.70 -4.93 -2.76
N GLY A 87 10.43 -6.23 -2.79
CA GLY A 87 11.36 -7.28 -2.40
C GLY A 87 10.85 -8.65 -2.81
N ASP A 88 11.48 -9.67 -2.24
CA ASP A 88 11.11 -11.08 -2.40
C ASP A 88 10.57 -11.66 -1.09
#